data_AF-A0A2V6KHS7-F1
#
_entry.id   AF-A0A2V6KHS7-F1
#
_cell.length_a   1.000
_cell.length_b   1.000
_cell.length_c   1.000
_cell.angle_alpha   90.00
_cell.angle_beta   90.00
_cell.angle_gamma   90.00
#
_symmetry.space_group_name_H-M   'P 1'
#
loop_
_entity.id
_entity.type
_entity.pdbx_description
1 polymer ?
#
loop_
_entity_poly.entity_id
_entity_poly.type
_entity_poly.pdbx_seq_one_letter_code
_entity_poly.pdbx_strand_id
1 'polypeptide(L)' 'MSGDYNFWLYNYRCTKLIYWQHYCDIRDAIARETEVKKWKKIALINRLNPSWLDLSIEVLQDR' A
#
# COMPACT_ATOMS: atom_id res chain seq x y z
N MET A 1 -23.38 -25.38 -2.15
CA MET A 1 -23.42 -23.94 -1.84
C MET A 1 -21.98 -23.46 -1.69
N SER A 2 -21.34 -23.17 -2.82
CA SER A 2 -19.96 -22.69 -2.85
C SER A 2 -20.04 -21.17 -2.79
N GLY A 3 -19.67 -20.57 -1.65
CA GLY A 3 -19.80 -19.14 -1.44
C GLY A 3 -18.94 -18.35 -2.43
N ASP A 4 -19.61 -17.55 -3.26
CA ASP A 4 -19.01 -16.58 -4.17
C ASP A 4 -18.33 -15.44 -3.39
N TYR A 5 -17.17 -15.71 -2.79
CA TYR A 5 -16.33 -14.71 -2.14
C TYR A 5 -15.42 -13.93 -3.11
N ASN A 6 -15.53 -14.16 -4.42
CA ASN A 6 -14.56 -13.67 -5.41
C ASN A 6 -14.91 -12.32 -6.07
N PHE A 7 -16.05 -11.70 -5.75
CA PHE A 7 -16.55 -10.55 -6.53
C PHE A 7 -15.91 -9.19 -6.19
N TRP A 8 -15.31 -9.04 -5.02
CA TRP A 8 -14.81 -7.72 -4.57
C TRP A 8 -13.32 -7.52 -4.84
N LEU A 9 -12.50 -8.58 -4.79
CA LEU A 9 -11.04 -8.47 -4.95
C LEU A 9 -10.61 -8.21 -6.41
N TYR A 10 -11.38 -8.67 -7.39
CA TYR A 10 -11.05 -8.52 -8.82
C TYR A 10 -11.24 -7.10 -9.36
N ASN A 11 -12.12 -6.31 -8.74
CA ASN A 11 -12.44 -4.95 -9.22
C ASN A 11 -11.41 -3.90 -8.77
N TYR A 12 -10.67 -4.18 -7.69
CA TYR A 12 -9.52 -3.38 -7.32
C TYR A 12 -8.32 -3.89 -8.10
N ARG A 13 -8.12 -3.35 -9.32
CA ARG A 13 -6.86 -3.48 -10.07
C ARG A 13 -5.73 -2.77 -9.30
N CYS A 14 -5.38 -3.30 -8.13
CA CYS A 14 -4.28 -2.86 -7.29
C CYS A 14 -2.97 -3.32 -7.93
N THR A 15 -2.63 -2.74 -9.08
CA THR A 15 -1.47 -3.13 -9.89
C THR A 15 -0.24 -2.27 -9.66
N LYS A 16 -0.31 -1.24 -8.80
CA LYS A 16 0.81 -0.32 -8.55
C LYS A 16 1.12 -0.17 -7.07
N LEU A 17 2.36 -0.47 -6.70
CA LEU A 17 2.89 -0.23 -5.36
C LEU A 17 3.64 1.11 -5.36
N ILE A 18 2.97 2.18 -4.95
CA ILE A 18 3.58 3.52 -4.96
C ILE A 18 4.25 3.91 -3.64
N TYR A 19 3.98 3.16 -2.56
CA TYR A 19 4.49 3.42 -1.22
C TYR A 19 4.40 2.18 -0.33
N TRP A 20 5.49 1.85 0.36
CA TRP A 20 5.56 0.84 1.40
C TRP A 20 6.52 1.32 2.48
N GLN A 21 6.35 0.81 3.71
CA GLN A 21 7.22 1.15 4.82
C GLN A 21 7.34 -0.05 5.76
N HIS A 22 8.57 -0.41 6.12
CA HIS A 22 8.84 -1.50 7.04
C HIS A 22 8.70 -1.04 8.49
N TYR A 23 8.07 -1.86 9.32
CA TYR A 23 7.95 -1.66 10.76
C TYR A 23 8.40 -2.94 11.47
N CYS A 24 9.15 -2.79 12.56
CA CYS A 24 9.62 -3.92 13.35
C CYS A 24 8.54 -4.44 14.33
N ASP A 25 7.61 -3.57 14.75
CA ASP A 25 6.47 -3.92 15.61
C ASP A 25 5.15 -3.67 14.87
N ILE A 26 4.23 -4.62 14.97
CA ILE A 26 2.89 -4.51 14.41
C ILE A 26 2.07 -3.37 15.05
N ARG A 27 2.34 -3.04 16.32
CA ARG A 27 1.66 -1.94 17.03
C ARG A 27 2.04 -0.59 16.43
N ASP A 28 3.30 -0.43 16.04
CA ASP A 28 3.78 0.79 15.38
C ASP A 28 3.17 0.94 13.98
N ALA A 29 3.05 -0.17 13.24
CA ALA A 29 2.38 -0.18 11.94
C ALA A 29 0.91 0.26 12.05
N ILE A 30 0.17 -0.29 13.02
CA ILE A 30 -1.24 0.04 13.26
C ILE A 30 -1.40 1.48 13.73
N ALA A 31 -0.56 1.93 14.68
CA ALA A 31 -0.59 3.31 15.17
C ALA A 31 -0.33 4.31 14.05
N ARG A 32 0.65 4.01 13.18
CA ARG A 32 0.94 4.85 12.02
C ARG A 32 -0.19 4.85 11.01
N GLU A 33 -0.78 3.70 10.69
CA GLU A 33 -1.92 3.62 9.77
C GLU A 33 -3.13 4.42 10.30
N THR A 34 -3.36 4.36 11.61
CA THR A 34 -4.42 5.12 12.28
C THR A 34 -4.16 6.63 12.25
N GLU A 35 -2.90 7.04 12.37
CA GLU A 35 -2.49 8.46 12.33
C GLU A 35 -2.51 9.05 10.91
N VAL A 36 -2.22 8.23 9.90
CA VAL A 36 -2.12 8.63 8.49
C VAL A 36 -3.52 8.57 7.85
N LYS A 37 -4.34 9.59 8.14
CA LYS A 37 -5.59 9.84 7.41
C LYS A 37 -5.33 10.05 5.92
N LYS A 38 -6.30 9.70 5.05
CA LYS A 38 -6.21 9.72 3.56
C LYS A 38 -5.41 10.90 2.97
N TRP A 39 -5.62 12.12 3.46
CA TRP A 39 -4.94 13.32 2.97
C TRP A 39 -3.45 13.38 3.34
N LYS A 40 -3.06 12.90 4.54
CA LYS A 40 -1.65 12.77 4.95
C LYS A 40 -0.95 11.69 4.13
N LYS A 41 -1.65 10.62 3.73
CA LYS A 41 -1.10 9.55 2.88
C LYS A 41 -0.68 10.11 1.51
N ILE A 42 -1.54 10.87 0.85
CA ILE A 42 -1.24 11.47 -0.46
C ILE A 42 -0.08 12.47 -0.35
N ALA A 43 -0.05 13.31 0.69
CA ALA A 43 1.06 14.23 0.92
C ALA A 43 2.39 13.49 1.15
N LEU A 44 2.37 12.38 1.89
CA LEU A 44 3.55 11.56 2.15
C LEU A 44 4.04 10.86 0.88
N ILE A 45 3.12 10.31 0.08
CA ILE A 45 3.42 9.72 -1.23
C ILE A 45 4.01 10.79 -2.15
N ASN A 46 3.41 11.98 -2.25
CA ASN A 46 3.94 13.07 -3.07
C ASN A 46 5.33 13.54 -2.61
N ARG A 47 5.62 13.47 -1.31
CA ARG A 47 6.94 13.84 -0.78
C ARG A 47 8.01 12.79 -1.09
N LEU A 48 7.66 11.51 -1.05
CA LEU A 48 8.62 10.40 -1.19
C LEU A 48 8.72 9.87 -2.62
N ASN A 49 7.64 9.95 -3.39
CA ASN A 49 7.53 9.50 -4.76
C ASN A 49 6.59 10.45 -5.53
N PRO A 50 7.02 11.71 -5.79
CA PRO A 50 6.23 12.70 -6.53
C PRO A 50 5.86 12.23 -7.95
N SER A 51 6.66 11.34 -8.52
CA SER A 51 6.45 10.72 -9.82
C SER A 51 5.48 9.53 -9.83
N TRP A 52 5.02 9.08 -8.65
CA TRP A 52 4.11 7.93 -8.49
C TRP A 52 4.59 6.69 -9.24
N LEU A 53 5.90 6.48 -9.23
CA LEU A 53 6.55 5.34 -9.86
C LEU A 53 6.17 4.07 -9.11
N ASP A 54 6.09 2.98 -9.86
CA ASP A 54 5.75 1.68 -9.29
C ASP A 54 7.00 1.06 -8.65
N LEU A 55 7.03 1.07 -7.33
CA LEU A 55 8.09 0.49 -6.51
C LEU A 55 8.00 -1.04 -6.47
N SER A 56 6.93 -1.66 -7.00
CA SER A 56 6.81 -3.12 -7.03
C SER A 56 7.91 -3.78 -7.87
N ILE A 57 8.37 -3.10 -8.93
CA ILE A 57 9.43 -3.59 -9.80
C ILE A 57 10.75 -3.70 -9.02
N GLU A 58 11.04 -2.73 -8.16
CA GLU A 58 12.26 -2.69 -7.36
C GLU A 58 12.18 -3.68 -6.18
N VAL A 59 11.04 -3.72 -5.47
CA VAL A 59 10.83 -4.58 -4.29
C VAL A 59 10.75 -6.06 -4.66
N LEU A 60 10.20 -6.42 -5.83
CA LEU A 60 10.09 -7.81 -6.28
C LEU A 60 11.34 -8.33 -7.00
N GLN A 61 12.28 -7.44 -7.37
CA GLN A 61 13.57 -7.82 -7.95
C GLN A 61 14.62 -8.15 -6.90
N ASP A 62 14.44 -7.72 -5.65
CA ASP A 62 15.27 -8.09 -4.51
C ASP A 62 14.79 -9.44 -3.95
N ARG A 63 15.23 -10.55 -4.59
CA ARG A 63 15.03 -11.93 -4.12
C ARG A 63 16.37 -12.64 -3.93
#